data_AF-A0A9P8H1H1-F1
#
_entry.id   AF-A0A9P8H1H1-F1
#
_cell.length_a   1.000
_cell.length_b   1.000
_cell.length_c   1.000
_cell.angle_alpha   90.00
_cell.angle_beta   90.00
_cell.angle_gamma   90.00
#
_symmetry.space_group_name_H-M   'P 1'
#
loop_
_entity.id
_entity.type
_entity.pdbx_description
1 polymer ?
#
loop_
_entity_poly.entity_id
_entity_poly.type
_entity_poly.pdbx_seq_one_letter_code
_entity_poly.pdbx_strand_id
1 'polypeptide(L)'
;MEYWFDRAQHEERLHERFPRGHDSRKTATGALEWYLTIDNRVASAFEHLKITDLWIEQLDLIMALEKREVFSIIPAHQITRPCRMAAVIMQVCAALSIEKGRKSPVPIDEEEMEEGIFARPYQLVLVGDEDIDPALYKDALTLAHHTGVKLSAPAINITYPGDEYMYLTNADIVLVSIQRLKKLVGSKAIQLSCVTRIVIDEPMYIDKPTWNDLVMVLRHPEMNPNVGAVFVGRKASLDESVKKKVCDFATVALPYWHAHTGESRAKAQAEWDAYARTLKF
;
A
#
# COMPACT_ATOMS: atom_id res chain seq x y z
N MET A 1 15.25 22.16 -11.95
CA MET A 1 14.72 23.21 -11.07
C MET A 1 14.00 22.48 -9.94
N GLU A 2 14.69 22.30 -8.82
CA GLU A 2 14.21 21.50 -7.68
C GLU A 2 13.07 22.24 -6.98
N TYR A 3 11.88 21.63 -6.92
CA TYR A 3 10.88 22.07 -5.95
C TYR A 3 11.41 21.74 -4.56
N TRP A 4 11.96 22.75 -3.90
CA TRP A 4 12.14 22.73 -2.46
C TRP A 4 10.76 22.52 -1.84
N PHE A 5 10.52 21.28 -1.42
CA PHE A 5 9.43 20.91 -0.53
C PHE A 5 9.44 21.90 0.64
N ASP A 6 8.35 22.62 0.87
CA ASP A 6 8.16 23.29 2.15
C ASP A 6 7.86 22.22 3.21
N ARG A 7 8.93 21.51 3.58
CA ARG A 7 8.94 20.34 4.44
C ARG A 7 8.33 20.66 5.80
N ALA A 8 8.59 21.86 6.31
CA ALA A 8 8.06 22.34 7.57
C ALA A 8 6.52 22.43 7.54
N GLN A 9 5.95 22.96 6.46
CA GLN A 9 4.49 23.09 6.34
C GLN A 9 3.78 21.74 6.24
N HIS A 10 4.39 20.74 5.60
CA HIS A 10 3.79 19.40 5.51
C HIS A 10 3.99 18.57 6.77
N GLU A 11 5.14 18.65 7.43
CA GLU A 11 5.34 18.00 8.74
C GLU A 11 4.30 18.54 9.75
N GLU A 12 4.01 19.84 9.73
CA GLU A 12 2.95 20.44 10.56
C GLU A 12 1.55 19.86 10.26
N ARG A 13 1.22 19.62 8.98
CA ARG A 13 -0.05 18.99 8.57
C ARG A 13 -0.11 17.51 8.95
N LEU A 14 1.00 16.78 8.80
CA LEU A 14 1.09 15.39 9.25
C LEU A 14 0.82 15.28 10.76
N HIS A 15 1.29 16.24 11.55
CA HIS A 15 1.01 16.29 12.98
C HIS A 15 -0.46 16.49 13.34
N GLU A 16 -1.32 16.90 12.41
CA GLU A 16 -2.78 16.91 12.64
C GLU A 16 -3.39 15.51 12.58
N ARG A 17 -2.63 14.51 12.10
CA ARG A 17 -3.06 13.10 12.03
C ARG A 17 -2.89 12.36 13.35
N PHE A 18 -2.17 12.95 14.30
CA PHE A 18 -1.83 12.36 15.60
C PHE A 18 -2.39 13.23 16.73
N PRO A 19 -2.63 12.67 17.92
CA PRO A 19 -3.09 13.45 19.07
C PRO A 19 -2.13 14.59 19.40
N ARG A 20 -2.70 15.78 19.66
CA ARG A 20 -1.99 16.94 20.20
C ARG A 20 -2.48 17.20 21.63
N GLY A 21 -1.78 16.65 22.62
CA GLY A 21 -2.17 16.76 24.03
C GLY A 21 -3.50 16.07 24.36
N HIS A 22 -4.02 16.34 25.56
CA HIS A 22 -5.26 15.72 26.05
C HIS A 22 -6.50 16.27 25.30
N ASP A 23 -6.89 15.63 24.20
CA ASP A 23 -8.23 15.78 23.63
C ASP A 23 -9.22 14.99 24.49
N SER A 24 -10.14 15.68 25.17
CA SER A 24 -11.09 15.06 26.11
C SER A 24 -12.14 14.16 25.43
N ARG A 25 -12.22 14.16 24.09
CA ARG A 25 -13.17 13.34 23.32
C ARG A 25 -12.54 12.12 22.66
N LYS A 26 -11.22 12.00 22.67
CA LYS A 26 -10.49 10.90 22.03
C LYS A 26 -9.35 10.46 22.93
N THR A 27 -9.33 9.17 23.22
CA THR A 27 -8.27 8.56 24.03
C THR A 27 -7.00 8.41 23.19
N ALA A 28 -5.90 8.93 23.69
CA ALA A 28 -4.56 8.75 23.14
C ALA A 28 -3.75 7.83 24.05
N THR A 29 -2.78 7.13 23.46
CA THR A 29 -1.82 6.29 24.18
C THR A 29 -0.42 6.57 23.68
N GLY A 30 0.58 6.40 24.55
CA GLY A 30 1.98 6.58 24.19
C GLY A 30 2.39 5.58 23.11
N ALA A 31 3.04 6.06 22.05
CA ALA A 31 3.54 5.23 20.96
C ALA A 31 4.74 4.36 21.39
N LEU A 32 5.40 4.72 22.49
CA LEU A 32 6.65 4.12 22.97
C LEU A 32 6.56 2.60 23.15
N GLU A 33 5.46 2.09 23.72
CA GLU A 33 5.31 0.65 23.93
C GLU A 33 5.31 -0.14 22.62
N TRP A 34 4.71 0.43 21.57
CA TRP A 34 4.74 -0.17 20.23
C TRP A 34 6.10 0.03 19.55
N TYR A 35 6.77 1.17 19.74
CA TYR A 35 8.11 1.39 19.18
C TYR A 35 9.15 0.37 19.66
N LEU A 36 8.98 -0.13 20.88
CA LEU A 36 9.82 -1.20 21.43
C LEU A 36 9.63 -2.57 20.75
N THR A 37 8.59 -2.76 19.94
CA THR A 37 8.30 -4.02 19.24
C THR A 37 8.77 -4.04 17.78
N ILE A 38 9.21 -2.90 17.23
CA ILE A 38 9.58 -2.73 15.82
C ILE A 38 11.08 -2.49 15.63
N ASP A 39 11.56 -2.46 14.37
CA ASP A 39 12.97 -2.17 14.06
C ASP A 39 13.36 -0.75 14.55
N ASN A 40 14.48 -0.66 15.27
CA ASN A 40 14.95 0.60 15.87
C ASN A 40 15.07 1.75 14.86
N ARG A 41 15.42 1.48 13.59
CA ARG A 41 15.50 2.53 12.57
C ARG A 41 14.12 3.12 12.25
N VAL A 42 13.10 2.28 12.22
CA VAL A 42 11.71 2.70 12.00
C VAL A 42 11.19 3.47 13.21
N ALA A 43 11.42 2.95 14.42
CA ALA A 43 11.07 3.64 15.65
C ALA A 43 11.73 5.03 15.72
N SER A 44 13.05 5.11 15.51
CA SER A 44 13.79 6.38 15.50
C SER A 44 13.30 7.34 14.41
N ALA A 45 12.86 6.86 13.25
CA ALA A 45 12.29 7.71 12.21
C ALA A 45 10.98 8.37 12.66
N PHE A 46 10.08 7.62 13.30
CA PHE A 46 8.83 8.18 13.83
C PHE A 46 9.06 9.12 15.03
N GLU A 47 10.04 8.80 15.89
CA GLU A 47 10.46 9.71 16.97
C GLU A 47 11.05 11.02 16.43
N HIS A 48 11.83 10.98 15.34
CA HIS A 48 12.34 12.19 14.68
C HIS A 48 11.21 13.05 14.11
N LEU A 49 10.13 12.42 13.63
CA LEU A 49 8.89 13.09 13.25
C LEU A 49 8.06 13.51 14.47
N LYS A 50 8.57 13.40 15.71
CA LYS A 50 7.89 13.77 16.96
C LYS A 50 6.50 13.15 17.10
N ILE A 51 6.30 11.94 16.61
CA ILE A 51 5.08 11.17 16.82
C ILE A 51 5.25 10.46 18.17
N THR A 52 4.76 11.08 19.24
CA THR A 52 4.89 10.54 20.61
C THR A 52 3.69 9.72 21.05
N ASP A 53 2.53 10.01 20.47
CA ASP A 53 1.25 9.46 20.87
C ASP A 53 0.46 9.02 19.64
N LEU A 54 -0.35 7.99 19.81
CA LEU A 54 -1.29 7.50 18.82
C LEU A 54 -2.71 7.61 19.37
N TRP A 55 -3.68 7.88 18.50
CA TRP A 55 -5.07 7.60 18.85
C TRP A 55 -5.23 6.11 19.14
N ILE A 56 -6.05 5.71 20.12
CA ILE A 56 -6.26 4.29 20.40
C ILE A 56 -6.72 3.55 19.14
N GLU A 57 -7.55 4.17 18.32
CA GLU A 57 -8.03 3.59 17.07
C GLU A 57 -6.95 3.44 15.99
N GLN A 58 -5.87 4.25 16.04
CA GLN A 58 -4.68 4.05 15.21
C GLN A 58 -3.91 2.83 15.70
N LEU A 59 -3.68 2.71 17.01
CA LEU A 59 -2.98 1.58 17.59
C LEU A 59 -3.74 0.26 17.35
N ASP A 60 -5.06 0.25 17.59
CA ASP A 60 -5.91 -0.92 17.33
C ASP A 60 -5.79 -1.40 15.88
N LEU A 61 -5.78 -0.46 14.93
CA LEU A 61 -5.59 -0.77 13.51
C LEU A 61 -4.18 -1.32 13.24
N ILE A 62 -3.14 -0.70 13.78
CA ILE A 62 -1.75 -1.17 13.65
C ILE A 62 -1.64 -2.61 14.17
N MET A 63 -2.14 -2.88 15.37
CA MET A 63 -2.12 -4.21 15.98
C MET A 63 -2.95 -5.23 15.19
N ALA A 64 -4.09 -4.81 14.62
CA ALA A 64 -4.89 -5.66 13.76
C ALA A 64 -4.15 -6.01 12.45
N LEU A 65 -3.44 -5.04 11.87
CA LEU A 65 -2.60 -5.24 10.68
C LEU A 65 -1.36 -6.09 10.96
N GLU A 66 -0.82 -6.13 12.18
CA GLU A 66 0.30 -7.01 12.52
C GLU A 66 -0.05 -8.50 12.45
N LYS A 67 -1.34 -8.84 12.57
CA LYS A 67 -1.81 -10.22 12.38
C LYS A 67 -1.53 -10.65 10.94
N ARG A 68 -0.74 -11.70 10.78
CA ARG A 68 -0.31 -12.25 9.48
C ARG A 68 -1.34 -13.21 8.89
N GLU A 69 -2.60 -12.79 8.89
CA GLU A 69 -3.66 -13.53 8.21
C GLU A 69 -3.54 -13.34 6.70
N VAL A 70 -3.74 -14.41 5.92
CA VAL A 70 -3.71 -14.36 4.45
C VAL A 70 -4.82 -13.44 3.93
N PHE A 71 -5.96 -13.41 4.61
CA PHE A 71 -7.07 -12.53 4.27
C PHE A 71 -7.71 -11.98 5.54
N SER A 72 -7.95 -10.66 5.57
CA SER A 72 -8.70 -10.03 6.65
C SER A 72 -9.49 -8.81 6.17
N ILE A 73 -10.60 -8.54 6.87
CA ILE A 73 -11.39 -7.31 6.74
C ILE A 73 -11.33 -6.60 8.09
N ILE A 74 -10.69 -5.44 8.15
CA ILE A 74 -10.46 -4.70 9.38
C ILE A 74 -11.38 -3.45 9.40
N PRO A 75 -12.42 -3.46 10.24
CA PRO A 75 -13.23 -2.27 10.46
C PRO A 75 -12.49 -1.27 11.35
N ALA A 76 -12.22 -0.09 10.81
CA ALA A 76 -11.64 1.01 11.55
C ALA A 76 -12.77 1.82 12.24
N HIS A 77 -12.77 1.84 13.57
CA HIS A 77 -13.72 2.59 14.38
C HIS A 77 -13.28 4.04 14.53
N GLN A 78 -14.20 5.00 14.38
CA GLN A 78 -14.08 6.41 14.80
C GLN A 78 -12.82 7.19 14.38
N ILE A 79 -12.05 6.66 13.43
CA ILE A 79 -10.84 7.26 12.89
C ILE A 79 -11.11 7.85 11.50
N THR A 80 -10.61 9.07 11.27
CA THR A 80 -10.69 9.70 9.95
C THR A 80 -9.78 8.98 8.97
N ARG A 81 -10.10 9.04 7.68
CA ARG A 81 -9.29 8.41 6.63
C ARG A 81 -7.82 8.84 6.65
N PRO A 82 -7.47 10.13 6.79
CA PRO A 82 -6.06 10.52 6.89
C PRO A 82 -5.31 9.91 8.08
N CYS A 83 -5.92 9.88 9.27
CA CYS A 83 -5.33 9.23 10.45
C CYS A 83 -5.18 7.72 10.25
N ARG A 84 -6.14 7.09 9.56
CA ARG A 84 -6.14 5.66 9.24
C ARG A 84 -5.03 5.31 8.25
N MET A 85 -4.87 6.09 7.19
CA MET A 85 -3.80 5.91 6.22
C MET A 85 -2.43 6.11 6.86
N ALA A 86 -2.27 7.09 7.75
CA ALA A 86 -1.04 7.24 8.53
C ALA A 86 -0.72 5.94 9.31
N ALA A 87 -1.69 5.38 10.02
CA ALA A 87 -1.53 4.11 10.75
C ALA A 87 -1.19 2.92 9.83
N VAL A 88 -1.85 2.80 8.67
CA VAL A 88 -1.53 1.78 7.65
C VAL A 88 -0.08 1.91 7.20
N ILE A 89 0.35 3.12 6.83
CA ILE A 89 1.71 3.35 6.33
C ILE A 89 2.76 3.08 7.40
N MET A 90 2.52 3.53 8.63
CA MET A 90 3.42 3.24 9.76
C MET A 90 3.59 1.74 9.95
N GLN A 91 2.50 0.98 9.92
CA GLN A 91 2.55 -0.47 10.10
C GLN A 91 3.25 -1.18 8.92
N VAL A 92 2.95 -0.78 7.68
CA VAL A 92 3.57 -1.36 6.48
C VAL A 92 5.08 -1.12 6.49
N CYS A 93 5.55 0.08 6.87
CA CYS A 93 6.98 0.38 7.00
C CYS A 93 7.64 -0.50 8.09
N ALA A 94 7.00 -0.63 9.26
CA ALA A 94 7.51 -1.46 10.35
C ALA A 94 7.60 -2.94 9.95
N ALA A 95 6.52 -3.49 9.36
CA ALA A 95 6.48 -4.88 8.91
C ALA A 95 7.54 -5.18 7.84
N LEU A 96 7.72 -4.27 6.89
CA LEU A 96 8.64 -4.46 5.78
C LEU A 96 10.10 -4.30 6.20
N SER A 97 10.40 -3.42 7.15
CA SER A 97 11.76 -3.32 7.72
C SER A 97 12.22 -4.66 8.32
N ILE A 98 11.34 -5.35 9.05
CA ILE A 98 11.59 -6.69 9.60
C ILE A 98 11.75 -7.73 8.47
N GLU A 99 10.90 -7.67 7.45
CA GLU A 99 10.94 -8.62 6.32
C GLU A 99 12.22 -8.46 5.50
N LYS A 100 12.66 -7.23 5.21
CA LYS A 100 13.93 -6.93 4.53
C LYS A 100 15.14 -7.42 5.32
N GLY A 101 15.08 -7.39 6.65
CA GLY A 101 16.12 -7.95 7.52
C GLY A 101 16.23 -9.48 7.42
N ARG A 102 15.16 -10.18 7.01
CA ARG A 102 15.16 -11.64 6.82
C ARG A 102 15.48 -12.03 5.38
N LYS A 103 14.94 -11.30 4.41
CA LYS A 103 15.12 -11.53 2.98
C LYS A 103 15.27 -10.18 2.29
N SER A 104 16.51 -9.77 2.09
CA SER A 104 16.81 -8.51 1.42
C SER A 104 16.25 -8.52 -0.01
N PRO A 105 15.69 -7.39 -0.49
CA PRO A 105 15.26 -7.26 -1.87
C PRO A 105 16.43 -7.55 -2.80
N VAL A 106 16.18 -8.30 -3.87
CA VAL A 106 17.11 -8.33 -5.00
C VAL A 106 16.92 -6.99 -5.73
N PRO A 107 17.95 -6.14 -5.78
CA PRO A 107 17.86 -4.88 -6.52
C PRO A 107 17.53 -5.17 -7.98
N ILE A 108 16.73 -4.30 -8.61
CA ILE A 108 16.64 -4.24 -10.06
C ILE A 108 18.02 -3.82 -10.61
N ASP A 109 18.58 -4.60 -11.53
CA ASP A 109 19.83 -4.26 -12.21
C ASP A 109 19.59 -3.39 -13.46
N GLU A 110 20.68 -2.97 -14.12
CA GLU A 110 20.59 -2.07 -15.28
C GLU A 110 19.91 -2.74 -16.48
N GLU A 111 20.17 -4.03 -16.74
CA GLU A 111 19.51 -4.77 -17.84
C GLU A 111 18.00 -4.84 -17.62
N GLU A 112 17.57 -5.14 -16.39
CA GLU A 112 16.15 -5.17 -16.04
C GLU A 112 15.49 -3.78 -16.14
N MET A 113 16.21 -2.70 -15.81
CA MET A 113 15.73 -1.33 -16.05
C MET A 113 15.61 -1.00 -17.54
N GLU A 114 16.55 -1.45 -18.37
CA GLU A 114 16.49 -1.30 -19.84
C GLU A 114 15.30 -2.09 -20.44
N GLU A 115 14.96 -3.23 -19.85
CA GLU A 115 13.75 -4.01 -20.17
C GLU A 115 12.45 -3.36 -19.66
N GLY A 116 12.56 -2.26 -18.90
CA GLY A 116 11.44 -1.47 -18.40
C GLY A 116 10.89 -1.93 -17.05
N ILE A 117 11.61 -2.77 -16.31
CA ILE A 117 11.26 -3.17 -14.94
C ILE A 117 11.89 -2.16 -13.98
N PHE A 118 11.09 -1.52 -13.12
CA PHE A 118 11.57 -0.50 -12.19
C PHE A 118 11.43 -0.92 -10.73
N ALA A 119 10.48 -1.80 -10.40
CA ALA A 119 10.24 -2.20 -9.02
C ALA A 119 9.82 -3.66 -8.87
N ARG A 120 10.25 -4.26 -7.75
CA ARG A 120 9.77 -5.53 -7.19
C ARG A 120 9.26 -5.28 -5.78
N PRO A 121 8.09 -4.62 -5.62
CA PRO A 121 7.59 -4.28 -4.30
C PRO A 121 7.24 -5.54 -3.51
N TYR A 122 7.43 -5.47 -2.20
CA TYR A 122 6.97 -6.48 -1.26
C TYR A 122 5.55 -6.21 -0.79
N GLN A 123 5.20 -4.94 -0.64
CA GLN A 123 3.86 -4.55 -0.20
C GLN A 123 3.24 -3.52 -1.14
N LEU A 124 1.95 -3.69 -1.39
CA LEU A 124 1.14 -2.74 -2.13
C LEU A 124 0.11 -2.12 -1.20
N VAL A 125 -0.07 -0.80 -1.28
CA VAL A 125 -1.17 -0.09 -0.61
C VAL A 125 -2.04 0.51 -1.70
N LEU A 126 -3.29 0.05 -1.78
CA LEU A 126 -4.21 0.37 -2.85
C LEU A 126 -5.31 1.30 -2.35
N VAL A 127 -5.62 2.31 -3.16
CA VAL A 127 -6.76 3.21 -2.95
C VAL A 127 -7.67 3.19 -4.18
N GLY A 128 -8.93 3.62 -4.02
CA GLY A 128 -9.85 3.79 -5.14
C GLY A 128 -9.38 4.87 -6.12
N ASP A 129 -9.71 4.71 -7.41
CA ASP A 129 -9.24 5.60 -8.49
C ASP A 129 -9.84 7.01 -8.43
N GLU A 130 -11.07 7.16 -7.94
CA GLU A 130 -11.71 8.48 -7.75
C GLU A 130 -11.22 9.20 -6.48
N ASP A 131 -10.31 8.58 -5.72
CA ASP A 131 -10.05 8.92 -4.32
C ASP A 131 -8.57 9.28 -4.05
N ILE A 132 -7.93 9.90 -5.06
CA ILE A 132 -6.55 10.40 -5.00
C ILE A 132 -6.54 11.76 -4.30
N ASP A 133 -6.36 11.76 -2.98
CA ASP A 133 -6.03 12.98 -2.22
C ASP A 133 -4.51 13.16 -2.15
N PRO A 134 -3.94 14.21 -2.79
CA PRO A 134 -2.51 14.43 -2.76
C PRO A 134 -1.91 14.62 -1.37
N ALA A 135 -2.70 15.08 -0.39
CA ALA A 135 -2.21 15.20 0.99
C ALA A 135 -1.90 13.83 1.60
N LEU A 136 -2.72 12.80 1.30
CA LEU A 136 -2.54 11.45 1.86
C LEU A 136 -1.21 10.82 1.43
N TYR A 137 -0.83 10.91 0.15
CA TYR A 137 0.44 10.29 -0.24
C TYR A 137 1.65 11.13 0.18
N LYS A 138 1.49 12.45 0.37
CA LYS A 138 2.54 13.28 0.97
C LYS A 138 2.78 12.91 2.43
N ASP A 139 1.71 12.71 3.19
CA ASP A 139 1.77 12.19 4.57
C ASP A 139 2.47 10.81 4.57
N ALA A 140 2.09 9.91 3.66
CA ALA A 140 2.70 8.59 3.51
C ALA A 140 4.21 8.63 3.19
N LEU A 141 4.62 9.46 2.23
CA LEU A 141 6.02 9.64 1.87
C LEU A 141 6.84 10.21 3.04
N THR A 142 6.26 11.16 3.79
CA THR A 142 6.90 11.76 4.96
C THR A 142 7.06 10.73 6.09
N LEU A 143 6.04 9.90 6.34
CA LEU A 143 6.12 8.83 7.34
C LEU A 143 7.13 7.75 6.98
N ALA A 144 7.23 7.38 5.70
CA ALA A 144 8.20 6.40 5.25
C ALA A 144 9.63 6.96 5.21
N HIS A 145 9.79 8.29 5.23
CA HIS A 145 11.09 8.93 5.18
C HIS A 145 11.96 8.50 6.38
N HIS A 146 13.23 8.21 6.13
CA HIS A 146 14.21 7.72 7.12
C HIS A 146 13.93 6.36 7.78
N THR A 147 12.82 5.68 7.46
CA THR A 147 12.55 4.33 7.98
C THR A 147 13.49 3.25 7.42
N GLY A 148 14.24 3.56 6.35
CA GLY A 148 15.02 2.59 5.57
C GLY A 148 14.18 1.74 4.60
N VAL A 149 12.87 2.01 4.53
CA VAL A 149 11.94 1.42 3.58
C VAL A 149 11.60 2.46 2.51
N LYS A 150 11.75 2.08 1.24
CA LYS A 150 11.47 2.95 0.10
C LYS A 150 10.00 2.83 -0.29
N LEU A 151 9.21 3.84 0.05
CA LEU A 151 7.84 3.99 -0.43
C LEU A 151 7.81 4.81 -1.72
N SER A 152 7.10 4.31 -2.73
CA SER A 152 6.79 5.04 -3.96
C SER A 152 5.30 5.36 -4.05
N ALA A 153 5.01 6.56 -4.55
CA ALA A 153 3.67 7.12 -4.68
C ALA A 153 3.48 7.76 -6.06
N PRO A 154 3.42 6.95 -7.15
CA PRO A 154 3.43 7.45 -8.53
C PRO A 154 2.20 8.30 -8.90
N ALA A 155 1.15 8.32 -8.07
CA ALA A 155 -0.06 9.12 -8.30
C ALA A 155 0.12 10.64 -8.11
N ILE A 156 1.14 11.09 -7.36
CA ILE A 156 1.33 12.53 -7.02
C ILE A 156 2.40 13.23 -7.86
N ASN A 157 3.35 12.48 -8.42
CA ASN A 157 4.56 13.05 -9.01
C ASN A 157 4.67 12.79 -10.52
N ILE A 158 3.70 13.30 -11.29
CA ILE A 158 3.77 13.27 -12.75
C ILE A 158 3.85 14.72 -13.23
N THR A 159 5.08 15.22 -13.39
CA THR A 159 5.32 16.50 -14.07
C THR A 159 5.40 16.28 -15.58
N TYR A 160 6.01 15.18 -16.01
CA TYR A 160 6.04 14.75 -17.41
C TYR A 160 5.73 13.25 -17.58
N PRO A 161 5.15 12.83 -18.72
CA PRO A 161 5.02 11.41 -19.06
C PRO A 161 6.40 10.72 -19.02
N GLY A 162 6.53 9.64 -18.24
CA GLY A 162 7.79 8.89 -18.07
C GLY A 162 8.50 9.13 -16.74
N ASP A 163 8.28 10.26 -16.07
CA ASP A 163 8.89 10.53 -14.75
C ASP A 163 8.42 9.55 -13.66
N GLU A 164 7.21 8.99 -13.84
CA GLU A 164 6.61 8.04 -12.91
C GLU A 164 7.47 6.80 -12.65
N TYR A 165 8.28 6.39 -13.64
CA TYR A 165 9.14 5.21 -13.53
C TYR A 165 10.37 5.45 -12.66
N MET A 166 10.92 6.67 -12.66
CA MET A 166 12.04 7.07 -11.80
C MET A 166 11.65 7.03 -10.31
N TYR A 167 10.40 7.34 -10.00
CA TYR A 167 9.89 7.26 -8.63
C TYR A 167 9.64 5.81 -8.17
N LEU A 168 9.55 4.85 -9.10
CA LEU A 168 9.34 3.43 -8.79
C LEU A 168 10.65 2.68 -8.53
N THR A 169 11.79 3.18 -9.00
CA THR A 169 13.08 2.47 -8.95
C THR A 169 13.34 1.82 -7.59
N ASN A 170 13.40 0.50 -7.52
CA ASN A 170 13.66 -0.27 -6.29
C ASN A 170 12.70 0.06 -5.12
N ALA A 171 11.45 0.44 -5.40
CA ALA A 171 10.44 0.67 -4.36
C ALA A 171 10.12 -0.63 -3.60
N ASP A 172 10.15 -0.57 -2.27
CA ASP A 172 9.76 -1.68 -1.39
C ASP A 172 8.23 -1.70 -1.19
N ILE A 173 7.63 -0.50 -1.08
CA ILE A 173 6.19 -0.27 -0.97
C ILE A 173 5.75 0.57 -2.16
N VAL A 174 4.61 0.22 -2.77
CA VAL A 174 3.96 1.08 -3.76
C VAL A 174 2.56 1.45 -3.26
N LEU A 175 2.34 2.74 -3.00
CA LEU A 175 1.04 3.34 -2.71
C LEU A 175 0.45 3.90 -4.01
N VAL A 176 -0.64 3.32 -4.48
CA VAL A 176 -1.14 3.56 -5.84
C VAL A 176 -2.63 3.28 -5.96
N SER A 177 -3.29 3.88 -6.97
CA SER A 177 -4.65 3.52 -7.32
C SER A 177 -4.70 2.20 -8.10
N ILE A 178 -5.86 1.54 -8.14
CA ILE A 178 -5.99 0.22 -8.77
C ILE A 178 -5.77 0.27 -10.28
N GLN A 179 -6.38 1.22 -11.00
CA GLN A 179 -6.16 1.36 -12.45
C GLN A 179 -4.71 1.70 -12.77
N ARG A 180 -4.08 2.55 -11.95
CA ARG A 180 -2.67 2.91 -12.14
C ARG A 180 -1.77 1.70 -11.91
N LEU A 181 -2.03 0.89 -10.89
CA LEU A 181 -1.32 -0.38 -10.68
C LEU A 181 -1.45 -1.29 -11.90
N LYS A 182 -2.68 -1.48 -12.40
CA LYS A 182 -2.93 -2.30 -13.60
C LYS A 182 -2.09 -1.83 -14.78
N LYS A 183 -2.02 -0.51 -15.03
CA LYS A 183 -1.18 0.07 -16.08
C LYS A 183 0.30 -0.25 -15.88
N LEU A 184 0.82 -0.05 -14.66
CA LEU A 184 2.23 -0.29 -14.33
C LEU A 184 2.63 -1.77 -14.45
N VAL A 185 1.73 -2.68 -14.09
CA VAL A 185 1.92 -4.12 -14.29
C VAL A 185 1.89 -4.45 -15.79
N GLY A 186 0.92 -3.90 -16.52
CA GLY A 186 0.78 -4.15 -17.97
C GLY A 186 1.93 -3.61 -18.81
N SER A 187 2.61 -2.55 -18.33
CA SER A 187 3.82 -2.01 -18.94
C SER A 187 5.10 -2.67 -18.42
N LYS A 188 5.01 -3.71 -17.57
CA LYS A 188 6.11 -4.38 -16.88
C LYS A 188 6.95 -3.52 -15.92
N ALA A 189 6.49 -2.31 -15.60
CA ALA A 189 7.20 -1.41 -14.69
C ALA A 189 7.28 -1.96 -13.26
N ILE A 190 6.31 -2.78 -12.86
CA ILE A 190 6.25 -3.45 -11.57
C ILE A 190 6.16 -4.96 -11.80
N GLN A 191 7.06 -5.71 -11.17
CA GLN A 191 7.00 -7.16 -11.10
C GLN A 191 6.35 -7.60 -9.78
N LEU A 192 5.40 -8.53 -9.84
CA LEU A 192 4.53 -8.91 -8.72
C LEU A 192 5.03 -10.13 -7.91
N SER A 193 6.15 -10.72 -8.32
CA SER A 193 6.68 -11.97 -7.76
C SER A 193 7.13 -11.87 -6.30
N CYS A 194 7.48 -10.67 -5.85
CA CYS A 194 7.89 -10.40 -4.47
C CYS A 194 6.75 -9.93 -3.57
N VAL A 195 5.56 -9.62 -4.11
CA VAL A 195 4.47 -9.03 -3.32
C VAL A 195 3.96 -10.05 -2.30
N THR A 196 4.19 -9.80 -1.01
CA THR A 196 3.72 -10.66 0.08
C THR A 196 2.41 -10.16 0.68
N ARG A 197 2.11 -8.87 0.54
CA ARG A 197 0.89 -8.28 1.08
C ARG A 197 0.32 -7.14 0.26
N ILE A 198 -1.00 -7.08 0.19
CA ILE A 198 -1.77 -5.99 -0.40
C ILE A 198 -2.72 -5.44 0.66
N VAL A 199 -2.65 -4.15 0.94
CA VAL A 199 -3.59 -3.45 1.82
C VAL A 199 -4.48 -2.57 0.96
N ILE A 200 -5.79 -2.75 1.04
CA ILE A 200 -6.79 -2.02 0.24
C ILE A 200 -7.58 -1.10 1.17
N ASP A 201 -7.49 0.22 0.96
CA ASP A 201 -8.24 1.23 1.71
C ASP A 201 -9.63 1.49 1.11
N GLU A 202 -10.63 1.56 1.98
CA GLU A 202 -12.04 1.88 1.70
C GLU A 202 -12.62 1.13 0.49
N PRO A 203 -12.76 -0.21 0.57
CA PRO A 203 -13.31 -1.02 -0.53
C PRO A 203 -14.74 -0.62 -0.94
N MET A 204 -15.44 0.18 -0.14
CA MET A 204 -16.74 0.75 -0.48
C MET A 204 -16.70 1.66 -1.72
N TYR A 205 -15.56 2.29 -2.00
CA TYR A 205 -15.39 3.25 -3.11
C TYR A 205 -14.87 2.58 -4.38
N ILE A 206 -14.67 1.26 -4.36
CA ILE A 206 -14.25 0.52 -5.53
C ILE A 206 -15.51 0.14 -6.32
N ASP A 207 -15.63 0.71 -7.51
CA ASP A 207 -16.69 0.39 -8.45
C ASP A 207 -16.46 -0.97 -9.13
N LYS A 208 -17.46 -1.46 -9.86
CA LYS A 208 -17.40 -2.78 -10.50
C LYS A 208 -16.25 -2.91 -11.52
N PRO A 209 -16.02 -1.94 -12.44
CA PRO A 209 -14.84 -1.94 -13.31
C PRO A 209 -13.52 -2.07 -12.54
N THR A 210 -13.34 -1.29 -11.48
CA THR A 210 -12.11 -1.27 -10.69
C THR A 210 -11.90 -2.59 -9.93
N TRP A 211 -12.97 -3.21 -9.45
CA TRP A 211 -12.89 -4.58 -8.91
C TRP A 211 -12.37 -5.58 -9.95
N ASN A 212 -12.83 -5.50 -11.20
CA ASN A 212 -12.34 -6.39 -12.26
C ASN A 212 -10.86 -6.15 -12.57
N ASP A 213 -10.42 -4.90 -12.54
CA ASP A 213 -9.00 -4.56 -12.71
C ASP A 213 -8.14 -5.15 -11.59
N LEU A 214 -8.61 -5.08 -10.34
CA LEU A 214 -7.92 -5.71 -9.22
C LEU A 214 -7.90 -7.24 -9.34
N VAL A 215 -8.99 -7.86 -9.79
CA VAL A 215 -9.02 -9.31 -10.08
C VAL A 215 -7.97 -9.67 -11.13
N MET A 216 -7.87 -8.89 -12.20
CA MET A 216 -6.88 -9.12 -13.25
C MET A 216 -5.44 -9.04 -12.73
N VAL A 217 -5.14 -8.08 -11.84
CA VAL A 217 -3.84 -7.94 -11.17
C VAL A 217 -3.53 -9.14 -10.27
N LEU A 218 -4.46 -9.55 -9.41
CA LEU A 218 -4.23 -10.69 -8.50
C LEU A 218 -4.02 -12.02 -9.24
N ARG A 219 -4.61 -12.15 -10.43
CA ARG A 219 -4.47 -13.33 -11.29
C ARG A 219 -3.26 -13.27 -12.22
N HIS A 220 -2.45 -12.21 -12.14
CA HIS A 220 -1.26 -12.10 -12.98
C HIS A 220 -0.35 -13.33 -12.77
N PRO A 221 0.17 -13.96 -13.84
CA PRO A 221 0.94 -15.21 -13.73
C PRO A 221 2.18 -15.13 -12.82
N GLU A 222 2.76 -13.94 -12.71
CA GLU A 222 3.92 -13.68 -11.84
C GLU A 222 3.53 -13.28 -10.40
N MET A 223 2.24 -13.14 -10.08
CA MET A 223 1.82 -12.82 -8.72
C MET A 223 2.31 -13.89 -7.75
N ASN A 224 2.87 -13.45 -6.62
CA ASN A 224 3.27 -14.36 -5.56
C ASN A 224 2.07 -15.23 -5.12
N PRO A 225 2.17 -16.57 -5.17
CA PRO A 225 1.06 -17.46 -4.83
C PRO A 225 0.62 -17.35 -3.35
N ASN A 226 1.47 -16.81 -2.48
CA ASN A 226 1.20 -16.64 -1.05
C ASN A 226 0.83 -15.19 -0.69
N VAL A 227 0.51 -14.34 -1.67
CA VAL A 227 0.13 -12.96 -1.41
C VAL A 227 -1.08 -12.90 -0.48
N GLY A 228 -0.95 -12.16 0.62
CA GLY A 228 -2.06 -11.85 1.52
C GLY A 228 -2.78 -10.56 1.11
N ALA A 229 -4.07 -10.45 1.40
CA ALA A 229 -4.85 -9.24 1.16
C ALA A 229 -5.60 -8.79 2.42
N VAL A 230 -5.51 -7.50 2.72
CA VAL A 230 -6.21 -6.90 3.85
C VAL A 230 -7.06 -5.74 3.39
N PHE A 231 -8.34 -5.77 3.73
CA PHE A 231 -9.29 -4.71 3.42
C PHE A 231 -9.54 -3.87 4.65
N VAL A 232 -9.20 -2.60 4.58
CA VAL A 232 -9.34 -1.64 5.67
C VAL A 232 -10.38 -0.60 5.28
N GLY A 233 -11.33 -0.30 6.16
CA GLY A 233 -12.34 0.72 5.86
C GLY A 233 -13.07 1.17 7.11
N ARG A 234 -13.84 2.25 7.02
CA ARG A 234 -14.65 2.71 8.16
C ARG A 234 -15.68 1.64 8.53
N LYS A 235 -15.85 1.37 9.84
CA LYS A 235 -16.84 0.37 10.31
C LYS A 235 -18.24 0.62 9.72
N ALA A 236 -18.68 1.87 9.71
CA ALA A 236 -20.00 2.26 9.20
C ALA A 236 -20.17 1.96 7.70
N SER A 237 -19.06 1.91 6.97
CA SER A 237 -19.01 1.67 5.53
C SER A 237 -18.78 0.21 5.15
N LEU A 238 -18.26 -0.60 6.07
CA LEU A 238 -18.09 -2.04 5.90
C LEU A 238 -19.33 -2.77 6.40
N ASP A 239 -20.46 -2.52 5.75
CA ASP A 239 -21.69 -3.26 5.99
C ASP A 239 -21.62 -4.70 5.44
N GLU A 240 -22.65 -5.49 5.68
CA GLU A 240 -22.69 -6.90 5.23
C GLU A 240 -22.67 -7.03 3.70
N SER A 241 -23.14 -6.02 2.96
CA SER A 241 -23.10 -6.02 1.50
C SER A 241 -21.67 -5.83 1.00
N VAL A 242 -20.93 -4.86 1.55
CA VAL A 242 -19.53 -4.63 1.22
C VAL A 242 -18.67 -5.81 1.65
N LYS A 243 -18.86 -6.34 2.87
CA LYS A 243 -18.15 -7.55 3.32
C LYS A 243 -18.41 -8.74 2.40
N LYS A 244 -19.66 -8.98 2.01
CA LYS A 244 -20.01 -10.05 1.09
C LYS A 244 -19.30 -9.88 -0.25
N LYS A 245 -19.31 -8.68 -0.84
CA LYS A 245 -18.57 -8.39 -2.09
C LYS A 245 -17.08 -8.67 -1.95
N VAL A 246 -16.46 -8.23 -0.84
CA VAL A 246 -15.04 -8.47 -0.57
C VAL A 246 -14.75 -9.97 -0.41
N CYS A 247 -15.61 -10.72 0.30
CA CYS A 247 -15.47 -12.17 0.45
C CYS A 247 -15.64 -12.91 -0.90
N ASP A 248 -16.66 -12.55 -1.69
CA ASP A 248 -16.91 -13.12 -3.02
C ASP A 248 -15.71 -12.86 -3.94
N PHE A 249 -15.19 -11.63 -3.93
CA PHE A 249 -13.97 -11.25 -4.63
C PHE A 249 -12.79 -12.10 -4.20
N ALA A 250 -12.53 -12.15 -2.88
CA ALA A 250 -11.31 -12.72 -2.36
C ALA A 250 -11.29 -14.23 -2.64
N THR A 251 -12.43 -14.90 -2.48
CA THR A 251 -12.61 -16.33 -2.82
C THR A 251 -12.18 -16.60 -4.25
N VAL A 252 -12.55 -15.73 -5.20
CA VAL A 252 -12.38 -15.93 -6.64
C VAL A 252 -11.03 -15.42 -7.18
N ALA A 253 -10.38 -14.50 -6.46
CA ALA A 253 -9.23 -13.75 -6.97
C ALA A 253 -7.91 -14.05 -6.27
N LEU A 254 -7.91 -14.45 -4.99
CA LEU A 254 -6.66 -14.67 -4.26
C LEU A 254 -5.98 -15.98 -4.69
N PRO A 255 -4.70 -15.93 -5.12
CA PRO A 255 -3.96 -17.11 -5.58
C PRO A 255 -3.89 -18.25 -4.56
N TYR A 256 -3.92 -17.92 -3.27
CA TYR A 256 -3.90 -18.91 -2.18
C TYR A 256 -5.12 -19.83 -2.18
N TRP A 257 -6.32 -19.32 -2.48
CA TRP A 257 -7.56 -20.12 -2.51
C TRP A 257 -7.84 -20.75 -3.87
N HIS A 258 -7.18 -20.25 -4.92
CA HIS A 258 -7.24 -20.82 -6.25
C HIS A 258 -5.84 -20.94 -6.83
N ALA A 259 -5.20 -22.09 -6.58
CA ALA A 259 -3.98 -22.43 -7.28
C ALA A 259 -4.26 -22.37 -8.79
N HIS A 260 -3.70 -21.37 -9.47
CA HIS A 260 -3.89 -21.22 -10.90
C HIS A 260 -3.36 -22.46 -11.61
N THR A 261 -4.28 -23.27 -12.15
CA THR A 261 -3.94 -24.38 -13.04
C THR A 261 -3.12 -23.86 -14.23
N GLY A 262 -2.38 -24.73 -14.92
CA GLY A 262 -1.65 -24.34 -16.13
C GLY A 262 -2.55 -23.63 -17.16
N GLU A 263 -3.79 -24.10 -17.32
CA GLU A 263 -4.79 -23.47 -18.19
C GLU A 263 -5.26 -22.10 -17.69
N SER A 264 -5.48 -21.95 -16.37
CA SER A 264 -5.84 -20.65 -15.79
C SER A 264 -4.73 -19.63 -15.97
N ARG A 265 -3.46 -20.04 -15.82
CA ARG A 265 -2.31 -19.17 -16.04
C ARG A 265 -2.18 -18.77 -17.51
N ALA A 266 -2.37 -19.72 -18.44
CA ALA A 266 -2.33 -19.43 -19.87
C ALA A 266 -3.43 -18.44 -20.28
N LYS A 267 -4.65 -18.58 -19.74
CA LYS A 267 -5.75 -17.62 -19.97
C LYS A 267 -5.43 -16.24 -19.40
N ALA A 268 -4.91 -16.17 -18.17
CA ALA A 268 -4.49 -14.90 -17.57
C ALA A 268 -3.36 -14.24 -18.37
N GLN A 269 -2.38 -15.01 -18.83
CA GLN A 269 -1.32 -14.49 -19.70
C GLN A 269 -1.88 -13.90 -20.99
N ALA A 270 -2.80 -14.61 -21.66
CA ALA A 270 -3.41 -14.11 -22.89
C ALA A 270 -4.23 -12.82 -22.67
N GLU A 271 -4.91 -12.68 -21.53
CA GLU A 271 -5.62 -11.46 -21.13
C GLU A 271 -4.64 -10.30 -20.91
N TRP A 272 -3.53 -10.55 -20.21
CA TRP A 272 -2.46 -9.57 -20.00
C TRP A 272 -1.76 -9.18 -21.29
N ASP A 273 -1.48 -10.13 -22.19
CA ASP A 273 -0.89 -9.85 -23.50
C ASP A 273 -1.81 -8.98 -24.36
N ALA A 274 -3.12 -9.23 -24.30
CA ALA A 274 -4.11 -8.41 -24.98
C ALA A 274 -4.15 -6.98 -24.42
N TYR A 275 -4.13 -6.83 -23.10
CA TYR A 275 -4.10 -5.53 -22.45
C TYR A 275 -2.79 -4.77 -22.72
N ALA A 276 -1.63 -5.42 -22.64
CA ALA A 276 -0.34 -4.81 -22.92
C ALA A 276 -0.26 -4.23 -24.34
N ARG A 277 -0.94 -4.85 -25.32
CA ARG A 277 -1.07 -4.29 -26.68
C ARG A 277 -1.89 -3.00 -26.73
N THR A 278 -2.83 -2.79 -25.81
CA THR A 278 -3.61 -1.54 -25.73
C THR A 278 -2.81 -0.37 -25.13
N LEU A 279 -1.71 -0.67 -24.42
CA LEU A 279 -0.86 0.35 -23.81
C LEU A 279 0.18 0.94 -24.78
N LYS A 280 0.41 0.28 -25.92
CA LYS A 280 1.35 0.75 -26.95
C LYS A 280 0.67 1.74 -27.90
N PHE A 281 0.50 2.98 -27.46
CA PHE A 281 0.19 4.15 -28.30
C PHE A 281 0.81 5.41 -27.71
#